data_AF-A0A2S8P3E1-F1
#
_entry.id   AF-A0A2S8P3E1-F1
#
_cell.length_a   1.000
_cell.length_b   1.000
_cell.length_c   1.000
_cell.angle_alpha   90.00
_cell.angle_beta   90.00
_cell.angle_gamma   90.00
#
_symmetry.space_group_name_H-M   'P 1'
#
loop_
_entity.id
_entity.type
_entity.pdbx_description
1 polymer ?
#
loop_
_entity_poly.entity_id
_entity_poly.type
_entity_poly.pdbx_seq_one_letter_code
_entity_poly.pdbx_strand_id
1 'polypeptide(L)'
;MTGTFTKVAGIGFILLAILRLTPFMDITGKWLLYISIAAFFLILCDLIEFIIERIIEYKKLRPSKVLGTIRSLFLSCAVLAIIVLPKIKIDLSVKQVNTFGDAVTLISLGIAITLIGFKTERKESISIMSKDKEQNEIREFLNSYEGEAIIKKHIEELSQTSQIEKK
;
A
#
# COMPACT_ATOMS: atom_id res chain seq x y z
N MET A 1 -6.62 -3.00 -6.09
CA MET A 1 -7.84 -2.24 -5.74
C MET A 1 -7.80 -1.63 -4.33
N THR A 2 -7.25 -2.31 -3.30
CA THR A 2 -7.09 -1.78 -1.92
C THR A 2 -6.33 -0.46 -1.86
N GLY A 3 -5.19 -0.36 -2.56
CA GLY A 3 -4.38 0.86 -2.58
C GLY A 3 -5.10 2.11 -3.11
N THR A 4 -6.15 1.95 -3.91
CA THR A 4 -6.95 3.09 -4.41
C THR A 4 -7.94 3.56 -3.36
N PHE A 5 -8.59 2.64 -2.64
CA PHE A 5 -9.51 2.96 -1.56
C PHE A 5 -8.79 3.63 -0.37
N THR A 6 -7.66 3.07 0.09
CA THR A 6 -6.89 3.68 1.20
C THR A 6 -6.38 5.07 0.84
N LYS A 7 -5.98 5.30 -0.42
CA LYS A 7 -5.60 6.64 -0.93
C LYS A 7 -6.77 7.63 -0.92
N VAL A 8 -7.93 7.21 -1.43
CA VAL A 8 -9.13 8.05 -1.47
C VAL A 8 -9.63 8.35 -0.05
N ALA A 9 -9.63 7.36 0.83
CA ALA A 9 -9.96 7.54 2.24
C ALA A 9 -8.99 8.54 2.90
N GLY A 10 -7.68 8.40 2.67
CA GLY A 10 -6.68 9.34 3.18
C GLY A 10 -6.90 10.79 2.72
N ILE A 11 -7.20 10.99 1.43
CA ILE A 11 -7.56 12.32 0.90
C ILE A 11 -8.85 12.85 1.54
N GLY A 12 -9.84 11.99 1.75
CA GLY A 12 -11.07 12.34 2.47
C GLY A 12 -10.80 12.81 3.91
N PHE A 13 -9.88 12.17 4.63
CA PHE A 13 -9.46 12.61 5.97
C PHE A 13 -8.76 13.97 5.96
N ILE A 14 -7.93 14.25 4.95
CA ILE A 14 -7.28 15.56 4.80
C ILE A 14 -8.32 16.65 4.55
N LEU A 15 -9.29 16.40 3.67
CA LEU A 15 -10.40 17.32 3.42
C LEU A 15 -11.24 17.56 4.68
N LEU A 16 -11.56 16.51 5.43
CA LEU A 16 -12.26 16.61 6.72
C LEU A 16 -11.47 17.43 7.75
N ALA A 17 -10.14 17.29 7.79
CA ALA A 17 -9.28 18.06 8.69
C ALA A 17 -9.32 19.56 8.35
N ILE A 18 -9.26 19.91 7.06
CA ILE A 18 -9.38 21.30 6.57
C ILE A 18 -10.76 21.87 6.89
N LEU A 19 -11.81 21.07 6.68
CA LEU A 19 -13.20 21.44 6.95
C LEU A 19 -13.47 21.66 8.44
N ARG A 20 -12.73 20.96 9.33
CA ARG A 20 -12.77 21.16 10.79
C ARG A 20 -12.05 22.44 11.22
N LEU A 21 -10.93 22.76 10.58
CA LEU A 21 -10.15 23.98 10.84
C LEU A 21 -10.89 25.25 10.44
N THR A 22 -11.88 25.12 9.56
CA THR A 22 -12.77 26.21 9.16
C THR A 22 -14.09 26.12 9.94
N PRO A 23 -14.69 27.26 10.36
CA PRO A 23 -15.95 27.27 11.11
C PRO A 23 -17.18 26.99 10.22
N PHE A 24 -17.02 26.28 9.09
CA PHE A 24 -18.12 25.96 8.17
C PHE A 24 -19.03 24.84 8.71
N MET A 25 -18.55 24.00 9.64
CA MET A 25 -19.33 22.92 10.23
C MET A 25 -19.08 22.77 11.74
N ASP A 26 -20.16 22.75 12.52
CA ASP A 26 -20.14 22.50 13.97
C ASP A 26 -20.04 20.98 14.25
N ILE A 27 -18.92 20.37 13.82
CA ILE A 27 -18.65 18.96 14.09
C ILE A 27 -18.33 18.81 15.58
N THR A 28 -19.28 18.25 16.33
CA THR A 28 -19.07 17.95 17.76
C THR A 28 -17.88 17.00 17.92
N GLY A 29 -17.00 17.23 18.90
CA GLY A 29 -15.80 16.40 19.09
C GLY A 29 -16.07 14.88 19.18
N LYS A 30 -17.26 14.48 19.63
CA LYS A 30 -17.71 13.08 19.66
C LYS A 30 -17.81 12.47 18.26
N TRP A 31 -18.34 13.21 17.29
CA TRP A 31 -18.45 12.77 15.90
C TRP A 31 -17.10 12.50 15.26
N LEU A 32 -16.13 13.36 15.56
CA LEU A 32 -14.78 13.21 15.07
C LEU A 32 -14.08 11.98 15.65
N LEU A 33 -14.28 11.71 16.94
CA LEU A 33 -13.79 10.49 17.58
C LEU A 33 -14.30 9.23 16.86
N TYR A 34 -15.58 9.19 16.49
CA TYR A 34 -16.15 8.03 15.78
C TYR A 34 -15.57 7.83 14.39
N ILE A 35 -15.38 8.92 13.65
CA ILE A 35 -14.73 8.90 12.34
C ILE A 35 -13.26 8.44 12.48
N SER A 36 -12.53 8.92 13.49
CA SER A 36 -11.16 8.48 13.76
C SER A 36 -11.08 6.99 14.14
N ILE A 37 -12.03 6.48 14.94
CA ILE A 37 -12.11 5.04 15.27
C ILE A 37 -12.38 4.22 14.01
N ALA A 38 -13.25 4.67 13.12
CA ALA A 38 -13.51 4.00 11.85
C ALA A 38 -12.25 3.98 10.96
N ALA A 39 -11.53 5.09 10.88
CA ALA A 39 -10.23 5.19 10.19
C ALA A 39 -9.24 4.16 10.74
N PHE A 40 -9.14 4.10 12.07
CA PHE A 40 -8.25 3.21 12.78
C PHE A 40 -8.52 1.74 12.44
N PHE A 41 -9.79 1.31 12.40
CA PHE A 41 -10.13 -0.06 11.99
C PHE A 41 -9.69 -0.39 10.57
N LEU A 42 -9.82 0.56 9.63
CA LEU A 42 -9.38 0.35 8.25
C LEU A 42 -7.85 0.24 8.15
N ILE A 43 -7.12 1.11 8.84
CA ILE A 43 -5.65 1.08 8.87
C ILE A 43 -5.15 -0.19 9.57
N LEU A 44 -5.82 -0.61 10.65
CA LEU A 44 -5.49 -1.84 11.36
C LEU A 44 -5.77 -3.08 10.51
N CYS A 45 -6.82 -3.06 9.69
CA CYS A 45 -7.08 -4.11 8.71
C CYS A 45 -5.94 -4.21 7.69
N ASP A 46 -5.49 -3.09 7.13
CA ASP A 46 -4.37 -3.05 6.19
C ASP A 46 -3.08 -3.59 6.85
N LEU A 47 -2.87 -3.30 8.15
CA LEU A 47 -1.73 -3.85 8.90
C LEU A 47 -1.80 -5.36 9.07
N ILE A 48 -2.96 -5.89 9.46
CA ILE A 48 -3.16 -7.33 9.65
C ILE A 48 -3.05 -8.05 8.32
N GLU A 49 -3.63 -7.52 7.25
CA GLU A 49 -3.52 -8.06 5.90
C GLU A 49 -2.05 -8.13 5.47
N PHE A 50 -1.28 -7.06 5.69
CA PHE A 50 0.16 -7.04 5.42
C PHE A 50 0.95 -8.10 6.20
N ILE A 51 0.66 -8.27 7.50
CA ILE A 51 1.34 -9.28 8.34
C ILE A 51 1.00 -10.69 7.86
N ILE A 52 -0.28 -10.97 7.57
CA ILE A 52 -0.70 -12.29 7.12
C ILE A 52 -0.12 -12.61 5.75
N GLU A 53 -0.13 -11.67 4.80
CA GLU A 53 0.52 -11.85 3.50
C GLU A 53 1.99 -12.22 3.67
N ARG A 54 2.71 -11.55 4.59
CA ARG A 54 4.12 -11.83 4.87
C ARG A 54 4.34 -13.24 5.44
N ILE A 55 3.46 -13.69 6.33
CA ILE A 55 3.52 -15.05 6.90
C ILE A 55 3.24 -16.10 5.82
N ILE A 56 2.25 -15.85 4.96
CA ILE A 56 1.88 -16.75 3.86
C ILE A 56 3.03 -16.89 2.86
N GLU A 57 3.66 -15.78 2.47
CA GLU A 57 4.82 -15.76 1.58
C GLU A 57 6.01 -16.51 2.18
N TYR A 58 6.32 -16.25 3.46
CA TYR A 58 7.40 -16.94 4.17
C TYR A 58 7.17 -18.46 4.27
N LYS A 59 5.92 -18.88 4.50
CA LYS A 59 5.56 -20.31 4.61
C LYS A 59 5.17 -20.96 3.28
N LYS A 60 5.23 -20.25 2.14
CA LYS A 60 4.76 -20.70 0.82
C LYS A 60 3.34 -21.31 0.84
N LEU A 61 2.46 -20.75 1.67
CA LEU A 61 1.07 -21.21 1.78
C LEU A 61 0.20 -20.58 0.68
N ARG A 62 -0.92 -21.21 0.34
CA ARG A 62 -1.90 -20.59 -0.57
C ARG A 62 -2.63 -19.45 0.14
N PRO A 63 -2.92 -18.32 -0.54
CA PRO A 63 -3.76 -17.28 0.01
C PRO A 63 -5.13 -17.87 0.36
N SER A 64 -5.48 -17.82 1.64
CA SER A 64 -6.70 -18.42 2.16
C SER A 64 -7.85 -17.42 2.09
N LYS A 65 -9.09 -17.93 1.97
CA LYS A 65 -10.33 -17.12 2.07
C LYS A 65 -10.41 -16.27 3.34
N VAL A 66 -9.58 -16.57 4.33
CA VAL A 66 -9.47 -15.89 5.63
C VAL A 66 -9.15 -14.39 5.48
N LEU A 67 -8.33 -13.98 4.50
CA LEU A 67 -8.06 -12.55 4.24
C LEU A 67 -9.34 -11.79 3.90
N GLY A 68 -10.17 -12.37 3.02
CA GLY A 68 -11.44 -11.78 2.63
C GLY A 68 -12.40 -11.64 3.81
N THR A 69 -12.47 -12.66 4.68
CA THR A 69 -13.28 -12.64 5.89
C THR A 69 -12.83 -11.57 6.87
N ILE A 70 -11.52 -11.48 7.15
CA ILE A 70 -10.94 -10.45 8.03
C ILE A 70 -11.28 -9.06 7.50
N ARG A 71 -11.09 -8.84 6.21
CA ARG A 71 -11.39 -7.56 5.59
C ARG A 71 -12.86 -7.17 5.72
N SER A 72 -13.77 -8.12 5.46
CA SER A 72 -15.21 -7.89 5.64
C SER A 72 -15.56 -7.54 7.09
N LEU A 73 -14.92 -8.20 8.05
CA LEU A 73 -15.13 -7.96 9.48
C LEU A 73 -14.72 -6.54 9.87
N PHE A 74 -13.50 -6.12 9.51
CA PHE A 74 -13.01 -4.78 9.83
C PHE A 74 -13.79 -3.67 9.12
N LEU A 75 -14.20 -3.90 7.86
CA LEU A 75 -15.07 -2.96 7.15
C LEU A 75 -16.41 -2.82 7.86
N SER A 76 -16.99 -3.93 8.32
CA SER A 76 -18.24 -3.92 9.09
C SER A 76 -18.07 -3.16 10.41
N CYS A 77 -16.96 -3.36 11.13
CA CYS A 77 -16.64 -2.61 12.34
C CYS A 77 -16.49 -1.11 12.08
N ALA A 78 -15.85 -0.71 10.98
CA ALA A 78 -15.72 0.70 10.60
C ALA A 78 -17.08 1.35 10.32
N VAL A 79 -17.97 0.66 9.58
CA VAL A 79 -19.34 1.13 9.32
C VAL A 79 -20.16 1.22 10.60
N LEU A 80 -20.07 0.20 11.47
CA LEU A 80 -20.73 0.21 12.78
C LEU A 80 -20.22 1.36 13.66
N ALA A 81 -18.93 1.68 13.61
CA ALA A 81 -18.37 2.82 14.33
C ALA A 81 -18.98 4.15 13.87
N ILE A 82 -19.29 4.32 12.58
CA ILE A 82 -19.89 5.55 12.07
C ILE A 82 -21.40 5.61 12.36
N ILE A 83 -22.12 4.49 12.29
CA ILE A 83 -23.59 4.48 12.39
C ILE A 83 -24.06 4.29 13.84
N VAL A 84 -23.44 3.38 14.57
CA VAL A 84 -23.94 2.90 15.87
C VAL A 84 -23.38 3.72 17.02
N LEU A 85 -22.07 4.01 17.04
CA LEU A 85 -21.45 4.74 18.16
C LEU A 85 -22.10 6.12 18.42
N PRO A 86 -22.51 6.92 17.41
CA PRO A 86 -23.21 8.19 17.66
C PRO A 86 -24.59 8.01 18.31
N LYS A 87 -25.22 6.83 18.16
CA LYS A 87 -26.53 6.52 18.73
C LYS A 87 -26.45 5.99 20.17
N ILE A 88 -25.27 5.54 20.60
CA ILE A 88 -25.04 5.14 21.99
C ILE A 88 -24.88 6.41 22.82
N LYS A 89 -25.75 6.58 23.83
CA LYS A 89 -25.64 7.68 24.80
C LYS A 89 -24.46 7.43 25.73
N ILE A 90 -23.25 7.75 25.26
CA ILE A 90 -22.04 7.70 26.09
C ILE A 90 -21.79 9.11 26.63
N ASP A 91 -21.83 9.22 27.96
CA ASP A 91 -21.52 10.45 28.66
C ASP A 91 -20.00 10.57 28.85
N LEU A 92 -19.32 10.94 27.77
CA LEU A 92 -17.89 11.26 27.80
C LEU A 92 -17.71 12.77 27.89
N SER A 93 -16.84 13.19 28.80
CA SER A 93 -16.41 14.58 28.89
C SER A 93 -15.66 15.02 27.63
N VAL A 94 -15.75 16.29 27.27
CA VAL A 94 -15.07 16.86 26.08
C VAL A 94 -13.57 16.59 26.13
N LYS A 95 -12.96 16.64 27.31
CA LYS A 95 -11.53 16.36 27.51
C LYS A 95 -11.18 14.90 27.19
N GLN A 96 -11.97 13.94 27.67
CA GLN A 96 -11.76 12.51 27.37
C GLN A 96 -11.94 12.22 25.89
N VAL A 97 -12.97 12.79 25.26
CA VAL A 97 -13.22 12.63 23.82
C VAL A 97 -12.03 13.11 23.01
N ASN A 98 -11.45 14.26 23.37
CA ASN A 98 -10.30 14.80 22.66
C ASN A 98 -9.04 13.95 22.91
N THR A 99 -8.76 13.55 24.15
CA THR A 99 -7.61 12.69 24.47
C THR A 99 -7.69 11.34 23.75
N PHE A 100 -8.86 10.70 23.73
CA PHE A 100 -9.05 9.45 22.97
C PHE A 100 -8.91 9.69 21.47
N GLY A 101 -9.46 10.78 20.95
CA GLY A 101 -9.35 11.13 19.53
C GLY A 101 -7.90 11.32 19.11
N ASP A 102 -7.12 12.05 19.91
CA ASP A 102 -5.70 12.29 19.66
C ASP A 102 -4.90 10.98 19.73
N ALA A 103 -5.13 10.15 20.74
CA ALA A 103 -4.45 8.85 20.89
C ALA A 103 -4.73 7.92 19.70
N VAL A 104 -6.01 7.76 19.31
CA VAL A 104 -6.41 6.94 18.17
C VAL A 104 -5.78 7.45 16.88
N THR A 105 -5.75 8.77 16.69
CA THR A 105 -5.17 9.41 15.50
C THR A 105 -3.66 9.19 15.43
N LEU A 106 -2.93 9.38 16.54
CA LEU A 106 -1.49 9.17 16.60
C LEU A 106 -1.10 7.70 16.36
N ILE A 107 -1.83 6.76 16.95
CA ILE A 107 -1.60 5.33 16.71
C ILE A 107 -1.88 4.98 15.25
N SER A 108 -2.99 5.46 14.69
CA SER A 108 -3.35 5.26 13.29
C SER A 108 -2.26 5.79 12.34
N LEU A 109 -1.76 6.99 12.62
CA LEU A 109 -0.70 7.62 11.84
C LEU A 109 0.60 6.81 11.93
N GLY A 110 0.99 6.37 13.12
CA GLY A 110 2.17 5.54 13.33
C GLY A 110 2.10 4.24 12.51
N ILE A 111 0.98 3.53 12.58
CA ILE A 111 0.76 2.31 11.78
C ILE A 111 0.85 2.60 10.29
N ALA A 112 0.21 3.68 9.82
CA ALA A 112 0.23 4.05 8.41
C ALA A 112 1.65 4.35 7.91
N ILE A 113 2.45 5.10 8.68
CA ILE A 113 3.86 5.39 8.34
C ILE A 113 4.68 4.10 8.28
N THR A 114 4.52 3.21 9.27
CA THR A 114 5.21 1.91 9.29
C THR A 114 4.86 1.06 8.06
N LEU A 115 3.59 1.02 7.67
CA LEU A 115 3.14 0.31 6.47
C LEU A 115 3.72 0.90 5.18
N ILE A 116 3.81 2.23 5.09
CA ILE A 116 4.44 2.90 3.95
C ILE A 116 5.93 2.55 3.86
N GLY A 117 6.64 2.55 4.98
CA GLY A 117 8.05 2.14 5.07
C GLY A 117 8.26 0.73 4.52
N PHE A 118 7.53 -0.25 5.07
CA PHE A 118 7.65 -1.65 4.64
C PHE A 118 7.25 -1.88 3.17
N LYS A 119 6.23 -1.16 2.68
CA LYS A 119 5.77 -1.29 1.29
C LYS A 119 6.78 -0.71 0.29
N THR A 120 7.55 0.29 0.71
CA THR A 120 8.61 0.90 -0.10
C THR A 120 9.80 -0.05 -0.24
N GLU A 121 10.28 -0.60 0.88
CA GLU A 121 11.36 -1.61 0.92
C GLU A 121 11.06 -2.86 0.05
N ARG A 122 9.81 -3.32 0.05
CA ARG A 122 9.39 -4.49 -0.75
C ARG A 122 9.39 -4.21 -2.26
N LYS A 123 8.96 -3.02 -2.68
CA LYS A 123 8.94 -2.68 -4.12
C LYS A 123 10.35 -2.49 -4.66
N GLU A 124 11.23 -1.92 -3.84
CA GLU A 124 12.62 -1.73 -4.19
C GLU A 124 13.33 -3.08 -4.37
N SER A 125 13.19 -3.99 -3.40
CA SER A 125 13.79 -5.33 -3.48
C SER A 125 13.27 -6.18 -4.65
N ILE A 126 11.97 -6.15 -4.97
CA ILE A 126 11.42 -6.83 -6.15
C ILE A 126 11.99 -6.22 -7.45
N SER A 127 12.13 -4.90 -7.52
CA SER A 127 12.67 -4.24 -8.72
C SER A 127 14.15 -4.59 -8.96
N ILE A 128 14.94 -4.64 -7.89
CA ILE A 128 16.36 -5.02 -7.94
C ILE A 128 16.47 -6.48 -8.40
N MET A 129 15.72 -7.38 -7.80
CA MET A 129 15.74 -8.81 -8.14
C MET A 129 15.27 -9.08 -9.59
N SER A 130 14.31 -8.30 -10.11
CA SER A 130 13.88 -8.41 -11.51
C SER A 130 14.95 -7.94 -12.50
N LYS A 131 15.68 -6.87 -12.17
CA LYS A 131 16.79 -6.38 -13.00
C LYS A 131 17.95 -7.35 -13.04
N ASP A 132 18.30 -7.95 -11.89
CA ASP A 132 19.37 -8.96 -11.83
C ASP A 132 19.02 -10.20 -12.65
N LYS A 133 17.74 -10.59 -12.67
CA LYS A 133 17.27 -11.73 -13.46
C LYS A 133 17.32 -11.44 -14.96
N GLU A 134 16.87 -10.26 -15.38
CA GLU A 134 16.92 -9.82 -16.77
C GLU A 134 18.37 -9.70 -17.27
N GLN A 135 19.28 -9.17 -16.45
CA GLN A 135 20.72 -9.13 -16.79
C GLN A 135 21.34 -10.52 -16.90
N ASN A 136 20.93 -11.48 -16.06
CA ASN A 136 21.38 -12.87 -16.16
C ASN A 136 20.86 -13.56 -17.42
N GLU A 137 19.58 -13.39 -17.76
CA GLU A 137 19.00 -13.97 -18.98
C GLU A 137 19.67 -13.38 -20.24
N ILE A 138 19.96 -12.08 -20.27
CA ILE A 138 20.71 -11.44 -21.36
C ILE A 138 22.14 -11.99 -21.43
N ARG A 139 22.84 -12.15 -20.30
CA ARG A 139 24.19 -12.75 -20.28
C ARG A 139 24.18 -14.19 -20.76
N GLU A 140 23.20 -14.98 -20.35
CA GLU A 140 23.05 -16.38 -20.74
C GLU A 140 22.77 -16.49 -22.24
N PHE A 141 21.90 -15.63 -22.78
CA PHE A 141 21.66 -15.54 -24.22
C PHE A 141 22.92 -15.13 -24.99
N LEU A 142 23.64 -14.09 -24.56
CA LEU A 142 24.88 -13.63 -25.21
C LEU A 142 25.99 -14.69 -25.20
N ASN A 143 26.04 -15.53 -24.16
CA ASN A 143 27.00 -16.63 -24.04
C ASN A 143 26.53 -17.93 -24.70
N SER A 144 25.31 -17.98 -25.23
CA SER A 144 24.79 -19.14 -25.94
C SER A 144 25.30 -19.18 -27.38
N TYR A 145 25.34 -20.37 -27.97
CA TYR A 145 25.71 -20.57 -29.37
C TYR A 145 24.83 -19.75 -30.34
N GLU A 146 23.53 -19.63 -30.04
CA GLU A 146 22.60 -18.81 -30.83
C GLU A 146 22.90 -17.32 -30.72
N GLY A 147 23.18 -16.81 -29.51
CA GLY A 147 23.55 -15.41 -29.31
C GLY A 147 24.87 -15.06 -29.99
N GLU A 148 25.88 -15.92 -29.86
CA GLU A 148 27.18 -15.75 -30.51
C GLU A 148 27.05 -15.77 -32.04
N ALA A 149 26.23 -16.65 -32.60
CA ALA A 149 25.96 -16.73 -34.03
C ALA A 149 25.27 -15.46 -34.56
N ILE A 150 24.32 -14.89 -33.83
CA ILE A 150 23.62 -13.65 -34.20
C ILE A 150 24.57 -12.45 -34.16
N ILE A 151 25.39 -12.34 -33.10
CA ILE A 151 26.38 -11.25 -33.00
C ILE A 151 27.39 -11.33 -34.14
N LYS A 152 27.91 -12.53 -34.41
CA LYS A 152 28.88 -12.74 -35.48
C LYS A 152 28.30 -12.40 -36.85
N LYS A 153 27.06 -12.79 -37.12
CA LYS A 153 26.34 -12.45 -38.35
C LYS A 153 26.17 -10.93 -38.50
N HIS A 154 25.82 -10.23 -37.41
CA HIS A 154 25.65 -8.78 -37.46
C HIS A 154 26.98 -8.02 -37.65
N ILE A 155 28.07 -8.51 -37.07
CA ILE A 155 29.43 -7.98 -37.29
C ILE A 155 29.86 -8.18 -38.75
N GLU A 156 29.55 -9.32 -39.36
CA GLU A 156 29.83 -9.57 -40.77
C GLU A 156 29.02 -8.63 -41.70
N GLU A 157 27.73 -8.41 -41.42
CA GLU A 157 26.88 -7.46 -42.17
C GLU A 157 27.40 -6.01 -42.07
N LEU A 158 27.83 -5.57 -40.89
CA LEU A 158 28.41 -4.24 -40.69
C LEU A 158 29.77 -4.09 -41.38
N SER A 159 30.60 -5.14 -41.35
CA SER A 159 31.90 -5.15 -42.03
C SER A 159 31.73 -5.01 -43.55
N GLN A 160 30.76 -5.72 -44.15
CA GLN A 160 30.46 -5.64 -45.58
C GLN A 160 29.93 -4.25 -45.97
N THR A 161 29.07 -3.65 -45.14
CA THR A 161 28.53 -2.31 -45.40
C THR A 161 29.63 -1.23 -45.36
N SER A 162 30.58 -1.34 -44.44
CA SER A 162 31.71 -0.40 -44.33
C SER A 162 32.72 -0.46 -45.50
N GLN A 163 32.77 -1.57 -46.24
CA GLN A 163 33.59 -1.70 -47.43
C GLN A 163 32.94 -1.12 -48.69
N ILE A 164 31.61 -0.97 -48.69
CA ILE A 164 30.85 -0.38 -49.81
C ILE A 164 30.96 1.15 -49.80
N GLU A 165 31.06 1.79 -48.63
CA GLU A 165 31.20 3.26 -48.53
C GLU A 165 32.63 3.78 -48.80
N LYS A 166 33.64 2.91 -48.91
CA LYS A 166 35.05 3.29 -49.16
C LYS A 166 35.45 3.21 -50.64
N LYS A 167 34.51 3.04 -51.56
CA LYS A 167 34.74 2.94 -53.01
C LYS A 167 34.02 4.06 -53.74
#